data_AF-A0A7W9LUM6-F1
#
_entry.id   AF-A0A7W9LUM6-F1
#
_cell.length_a   1.000
_cell.length_b   1.000
_cell.length_c   1.000
_cell.angle_alpha   90.00
_cell.angle_beta   90.00
_cell.angle_gamma   90.00
#
_symmetry.space_group_name_H-M   'P 1'
#
loop_
_entity.id
_entity.type
_entity.pdbx_description
1 polymer ?
#
loop_
_entity_poly.entity_id
_entity_poly.type
_entity_poly.pdbx_seq_one_letter_code
_entity_poly.pdbx_strand_id
1 'polypeptide(L)'
;MKTPLQRGRRALVWGLPAAAVVLLSVGCTSPSSPDDGGQAEASCAYIVEYDNRRYVGRGETVPVAESLGAATRPACDDTPSDGDDGEGPALMTAFALKGVDPSVAIAVAEDTDRYRLVVADDLKGLPPELKKLIDRY
;
A
#
# COMPACT_ATOMS: atom_id res chain seq x y z
N MET A 1 46.37 -24.76 62.42
CA MET A 1 47.64 -25.49 62.18
C MET A 1 47.70 -25.93 60.72
N LYS A 2 48.85 -25.68 60.08
CA LYS A 2 49.37 -26.23 58.81
C LYS A 2 48.60 -26.00 57.50
N THR A 3 49.02 -24.95 56.78
CA THR A 3 49.29 -24.99 55.34
C THR A 3 50.66 -25.66 55.10
N PRO A 4 50.88 -26.36 53.97
CA PRO A 4 51.73 -25.79 52.90
C PRO A 4 51.21 -26.10 51.46
N LEU A 5 51.22 -25.12 50.54
CA LEU A 5 52.24 -24.85 49.49
C LEU A 5 52.45 -26.02 48.51
N GLN A 6 52.16 -25.89 47.21
CA GLN A 6 53.08 -25.43 46.14
C GLN A 6 52.41 -25.72 44.76
N ARG A 7 52.74 -25.17 43.59
CA ARG A 7 53.64 -24.11 43.07
C ARG A 7 53.58 -24.16 41.53
N GLY A 8 53.73 -23.01 40.88
CA GLY A 8 54.08 -22.87 39.44
C GLY A 8 52.98 -22.16 38.64
N ARG A 9 52.95 -20.83 38.46
CA ARG A 9 53.91 -19.86 37.88
C ARG A 9 54.41 -20.24 36.48
N ARG A 10 53.76 -19.70 35.44
CA ARG A 10 54.38 -19.10 34.23
C ARG A 10 53.42 -18.02 33.73
N ALA A 11 53.65 -16.75 34.08
CA ALA A 11 54.54 -15.78 33.44
C ALA A 11 53.76 -14.96 32.40
N LEU A 12 53.69 -13.65 32.68
CA LEU A 12 53.20 -12.58 31.80
C LEU A 12 53.83 -12.70 30.41
N VAL A 13 53.01 -12.56 29.38
CA VAL A 13 53.45 -11.99 28.10
C VAL A 13 52.55 -10.79 27.81
N TRP A 14 53.13 -9.62 28.03
CA TRP A 14 52.68 -8.35 27.48
C TRP A 14 52.76 -8.42 25.95
N GLY A 15 51.67 -8.06 25.28
CA GLY A 15 51.64 -7.91 23.84
C GLY A 15 50.36 -7.20 23.41
N LEU A 16 50.34 -5.87 23.50
CA LEU A 16 49.46 -5.04 22.68
C LEU A 16 50.21 -4.73 21.38
N PRO A 17 49.61 -5.05 20.24
CA PRO A 17 49.31 -3.97 19.30
C PRO A 17 47.87 -4.05 18.77
N ALA A 18 47.32 -2.86 18.53
CA ALA A 18 46.00 -2.61 18.01
C ALA A 18 45.78 -3.22 16.61
N ALA A 19 44.65 -3.89 16.42
CA ALA A 19 44.05 -4.13 15.11
C ALA A 19 42.52 -4.15 15.28
N ALA A 20 41.86 -3.20 14.64
CA ALA A 20 40.41 -3.04 14.62
C ALA A 20 39.72 -4.21 13.90
N VAL A 21 38.71 -4.83 14.52
CA VAL A 21 37.76 -5.72 13.84
C VAL A 21 36.37 -5.59 14.50
N VAL A 22 35.48 -4.96 13.73
CA VAL A 22 34.03 -5.19 13.51
C VAL A 22 33.14 -5.59 14.70
N LEU A 23 32.15 -4.73 14.94
CA LEU A 23 31.01 -4.88 15.86
C LEU A 23 30.26 -6.21 15.67
N LEU A 24 30.09 -6.95 16.77
CA LEU A 24 29.07 -7.99 16.90
C LEU A 24 27.85 -7.37 17.59
N SER A 25 26.76 -7.22 16.84
CA SER A 25 25.42 -7.08 17.41
C SER A 25 24.62 -8.33 17.04
N VAL A 26 24.69 -9.35 17.89
CA VAL A 26 23.75 -10.47 17.84
C VAL A 26 22.51 -10.03 18.62
N GLY A 27 21.45 -9.70 17.89
CA GLY A 27 20.13 -9.43 18.43
C GLY A 27 19.09 -9.98 17.46
N CYS A 28 18.69 -11.23 17.64
CA CYS A 28 17.54 -11.80 16.96
C CYS A 28 16.25 -11.33 17.64
N THR A 29 15.39 -10.63 16.89
CA THR A 29 13.92 -10.79 16.95
C THR A 29 13.33 -10.32 15.60
N SER A 30 12.67 -11.22 14.88
CA SER A 30 11.84 -10.91 13.70
C SER A 30 10.45 -10.41 14.19
N PRO A 31 9.68 -9.64 13.40
CA PRO A 31 9.07 -10.10 12.13
C PRO A 31 9.37 -9.10 10.99
N SER A 32 9.65 -9.54 9.77
CA SER A 32 8.58 -9.83 8.80
C SER A 32 7.48 -8.76 8.84
N SER A 33 7.76 -7.56 8.36
CA SER A 33 6.73 -6.79 7.65
C SER A 33 7.08 -6.87 6.18
N PRO A 34 6.40 -7.72 5.39
CA PRO A 34 6.25 -7.43 3.99
C PRO A 34 5.25 -6.28 3.93
N ASP A 35 5.73 -5.04 4.01
CA ASP A 35 5.00 -3.98 3.33
C ASP A 35 5.53 -3.96 1.91
N ASP A 36 5.11 -4.99 1.17
CA ASP A 36 5.11 -5.02 -0.29
C ASP A 36 4.03 -4.01 -0.74
N GLY A 37 4.28 -2.73 -0.45
CA GLY A 37 3.55 -1.60 -1.01
C GLY A 37 4.09 -1.20 -2.38
N GLY A 38 4.98 -2.01 -2.96
CA GLY A 38 5.40 -1.93 -4.36
C GLY A 38 4.25 -2.34 -5.27
N GLN A 39 3.20 -1.52 -5.31
CA GLN A 39 2.17 -1.64 -6.31
C GLN A 39 2.82 -1.36 -7.65
N ALA A 40 2.96 -2.44 -8.42
CA ALA A 40 3.49 -2.50 -9.76
C ALA A 40 3.18 -1.25 -10.58
N GLU A 41 4.20 -0.81 -11.34
CA GLU A 41 4.15 0.08 -12.50
C GLU A 41 3.00 -0.34 -13.44
N ALA A 42 1.78 0.01 -13.06
CA ALA A 42 0.59 -0.27 -13.82
C ALA A 42 0.45 0.93 -14.75
N SER A 43 0.63 0.71 -16.06
CA SER A 43 0.15 1.64 -17.09
C SER A 43 -1.21 2.17 -16.65
N CYS A 44 -1.32 3.46 -16.36
CA CYS A 44 -2.28 3.99 -15.41
C CYS A 44 -3.72 3.89 -15.88
N ALA A 45 -4.31 2.72 -15.70
CA ALA A 45 -5.73 2.60 -15.55
C ALA A 45 -6.14 3.45 -14.34
N TYR A 46 -7.28 4.14 -14.42
CA TYR A 46 -7.80 4.88 -13.28
C TYR A 46 -8.21 3.89 -12.17
N ILE A 47 -7.31 3.60 -11.24
CA ILE A 47 -7.52 2.64 -10.15
C ILE A 47 -7.93 3.36 -8.87
N VAL A 48 -8.91 2.83 -8.16
CA VAL A 48 -9.33 3.29 -6.83
C VAL A 48 -9.29 2.12 -5.87
N GLU A 49 -8.77 2.36 -4.68
CA GLU A 49 -8.79 1.44 -3.55
C GLU A 49 -9.89 1.86 -2.57
N TYR A 50 -10.79 0.93 -2.25
CA TYR A 50 -11.84 1.11 -1.25
C TYR A 50 -12.14 -0.23 -0.58
N ASP A 51 -12.24 -0.25 0.75
CA ASP A 51 -12.53 -1.45 1.54
C ASP A 51 -11.64 -2.66 1.18
N ASN A 52 -10.34 -2.40 1.00
CA ASN A 52 -9.33 -3.40 0.65
C ASN A 52 -9.57 -4.08 -0.73
N ARG A 53 -10.28 -3.40 -1.64
CA ARG A 53 -10.59 -3.84 -3.01
C ARG A 53 -10.18 -2.79 -4.03
N ARG A 54 -9.82 -3.24 -5.23
CA ARG A 54 -9.47 -2.39 -6.37
C ARG A 54 -10.66 -2.22 -7.32
N TYR A 55 -10.88 -0.99 -7.74
CA TYR A 55 -11.89 -0.60 -8.70
C TYR A 55 -11.23 0.14 -9.87
N VAL A 56 -11.78 -0.04 -11.07
CA VAL A 56 -11.30 0.58 -12.32
C VAL A 56 -12.34 1.58 -12.81
N GLY A 57 -11.90 2.79 -13.15
CA GLY A 57 -12.74 3.85 -13.68
C GLY A 57 -13.31 3.54 -15.06
N ARG A 58 -14.57 3.96 -15.28
CA ARG A 58 -15.27 3.79 -16.57
C ARG A 58 -15.55 5.10 -17.32
N GLY A 59 -15.22 6.25 -16.73
CA GLY A 59 -15.41 7.57 -17.36
C GLY A 59 -16.86 8.06 -17.41
N GLU A 60 -17.79 7.29 -16.85
CA GLU A 60 -19.21 7.59 -16.79
C GLU A 60 -19.58 8.29 -15.47
N THR A 61 -20.58 9.18 -15.54
CA THR A 61 -21.19 9.81 -14.36
C THR A 61 -22.46 9.05 -14.00
N VAL A 62 -22.67 8.78 -12.72
CA VAL A 62 -23.82 8.02 -12.22
C VAL A 62 -24.45 8.73 -11.03
N PRO A 63 -25.77 8.55 -10.81
CA PRO A 63 -26.41 9.05 -9.61
C PRO A 63 -25.90 8.30 -8.37
N VAL A 64 -25.58 9.05 -7.32
CA VAL A 64 -25.13 8.50 -6.05
C VAL A 64 -26.23 8.48 -5.00
N ALA A 65 -26.08 7.59 -4.03
CA ALA A 65 -26.91 7.51 -2.84
C ALA A 65 -26.15 8.08 -1.63
N GLU A 66 -25.89 7.26 -0.62
CA GLU A 66 -25.18 7.65 0.59
C GLU A 66 -23.65 7.59 0.44
N SER A 67 -22.95 8.38 1.25
CA SER A 67 -21.49 8.31 1.39
C SER A 67 -21.11 7.04 2.15
N LEU A 68 -20.11 6.32 1.64
CA LEU A 68 -19.59 5.07 2.19
C LEU A 68 -18.26 5.25 2.94
N GLY A 69 -17.64 6.43 2.85
CA GLY A 69 -16.38 6.75 3.53
C GLY A 69 -15.23 7.09 2.57
N ALA A 70 -14.00 6.96 3.07
CA ALA A 70 -12.80 7.32 2.33
C ALA A 70 -12.38 6.24 1.32
N ALA A 71 -11.95 6.66 0.15
CA ALA A 71 -11.27 5.86 -0.86
C ALA A 71 -9.97 6.53 -1.26
N THR A 72 -9.05 5.78 -1.86
CA THR A 72 -7.73 6.30 -2.26
C THR A 72 -7.44 5.93 -3.70
N ARG A 73 -6.93 6.89 -4.47
CA ARG A 73 -6.33 6.63 -5.77
C ARG A 73 -4.81 6.61 -5.57
N PRO A 74 -4.11 5.51 -5.88
CA PRO A 74 -2.66 5.46 -5.80
C PRO A 74 -2.02 6.45 -6.79
N ALA A 75 -0.75 6.78 -6.58
CA ALA A 75 0.00 7.61 -7.50
C ALA A 75 0.09 6.95 -8.88
N CYS A 76 0.05 7.76 -9.93
CA CYS A 76 0.30 7.34 -11.30
C CYS A 76 1.62 7.97 -11.77
N ASP A 77 2.61 7.12 -12.07
CA ASP A 77 3.93 7.55 -12.56
C ASP A 77 4.15 7.14 -14.03
N ASP A 78 3.21 7.53 -14.90
CA ASP A 78 3.31 7.26 -16.35
C ASP A 78 4.12 8.33 -17.11
N THR A 79 4.59 9.37 -16.43
CA THR A 79 5.33 10.47 -17.07
C THR A 79 6.82 10.35 -16.71
N PRO A 80 7.70 9.90 -17.64
CA PRO A 80 9.13 9.97 -17.41
C PRO A 80 9.50 11.43 -17.14
N SER A 81 10.15 11.66 -16.00
CA SER A 81 10.34 12.98 -15.37
C SER A 81 10.80 14.09 -16.33
N ASP A 82 9.84 14.82 -16.90
CA ASP A 82 10.03 16.12 -17.54
C ASP A 82 9.49 17.23 -16.60
N GLY A 83 9.91 17.20 -15.33
CA GLY A 83 9.64 18.26 -14.35
C GLY A 83 8.19 18.46 -13.92
N ASP A 84 7.27 17.59 -14.34
CA ASP A 84 5.92 17.46 -13.80
C ASP A 84 5.91 16.18 -12.95
N ASP A 85 5.89 16.34 -11.63
CA ASP A 85 5.72 15.22 -10.71
C ASP A 85 4.36 14.58 -11.07
N GLY A 86 4.34 13.30 -11.46
CA GLY A 86 3.12 12.60 -11.89
C GLY A 86 1.93 12.77 -10.92
N GLU A 87 0.73 12.40 -11.34
CA GLU A 87 -0.46 12.60 -10.50
C GLU A 87 -0.32 11.79 -9.19
N GLY A 88 -0.04 12.51 -8.10
CA GLY A 88 0.20 11.93 -6.79
C GLY A 88 -1.00 11.20 -6.21
N PRO A 89 -0.83 10.50 -5.08
CA PRO A 89 -1.93 9.81 -4.45
C PRO A 89 -3.03 10.79 -4.03
N ALA A 90 -4.28 10.43 -4.25
CA ALA A 90 -5.44 11.28 -3.96
C ALA A 90 -6.41 10.61 -2.99
N LEU A 91 -6.88 11.37 -2.00
CA LEU A 91 -7.96 10.97 -1.10
C LEU A 91 -9.30 11.37 -1.71
N MET A 92 -10.27 10.46 -1.65
CA MET A 92 -11.59 10.63 -2.27
C MET A 92 -12.67 10.18 -1.30
N THR A 93 -13.91 10.56 -1.57
CA THR A 93 -15.07 9.96 -0.90
C THR A 93 -15.71 8.92 -1.82
N ALA A 94 -15.97 7.72 -1.29
CA ALA A 94 -16.76 6.69 -1.93
C ALA A 94 -18.25 6.89 -1.64
N PHE A 95 -19.09 6.58 -2.61
CA PHE A 95 -20.54 6.67 -2.53
C PHE A 95 -21.20 5.42 -3.09
N ALA A 96 -22.32 5.02 -2.49
CA ALA A 96 -23.13 3.92 -2.97
C ALA A 96 -23.86 4.32 -4.25
N LEU A 97 -24.11 3.34 -5.11
CA LEU A 97 -24.99 3.47 -6.27
C LEU A 97 -26.35 2.86 -5.94
N LYS A 98 -27.42 3.50 -6.41
CA LYS A 98 -28.77 3.04 -6.07
C LYS A 98 -29.05 1.65 -6.67
N GLY A 99 -29.21 0.65 -5.81
CA GLY A 99 -29.58 -0.72 -6.20
C GLY A 99 -28.42 -1.54 -6.77
N VAL A 100 -27.18 -1.11 -6.58
CA VAL A 100 -25.97 -1.86 -6.94
C VAL A 100 -25.17 -2.12 -5.67
N ASP A 101 -24.69 -3.36 -5.51
CA ASP A 101 -23.83 -3.73 -4.38
C ASP A 101 -22.49 -2.96 -4.47
N PRO A 102 -21.99 -2.32 -3.39
CA PRO A 102 -20.70 -1.64 -3.40
C PRO A 102 -19.54 -2.56 -3.81
N SER A 103 -19.66 -3.87 -3.60
CA SER A 103 -18.69 -4.87 -4.05
C SER A 103 -18.63 -4.98 -5.58
N VAL A 104 -19.66 -4.51 -6.31
CA VAL A 104 -19.69 -4.50 -7.77
C VAL A 104 -19.18 -3.16 -8.30
N ALA A 105 -19.73 -2.06 -7.81
CA ALA A 105 -19.36 -0.73 -8.24
C ALA A 105 -19.70 0.32 -7.19
N ILE A 106 -18.90 1.39 -7.19
CA ILE A 106 -19.09 2.58 -6.35
C ILE A 106 -18.92 3.82 -7.24
N ALA A 107 -19.37 4.96 -6.73
CA ALA A 107 -18.92 6.25 -7.25
C ALA A 107 -17.84 6.83 -6.34
N VAL A 108 -16.91 7.58 -6.93
CA VAL A 108 -15.93 8.37 -6.18
C VAL A 108 -15.95 9.82 -6.57
N ALA A 109 -15.58 10.69 -5.63
CA ALA A 109 -15.39 12.11 -5.87
C ALA A 109 -14.21 12.63 -5.04
N GLU A 110 -13.31 13.40 -5.68
CA GLU A 110 -12.26 14.19 -4.99
C GLU A 110 -12.89 15.42 -4.33
N ASP A 111 -13.79 16.09 -5.07
CA ASP A 111 -14.61 17.22 -4.62
C ASP A 111 -16.10 16.91 -4.85
N THR A 112 -17.01 17.49 -4.05
CA THR A 112 -18.42 17.08 -3.89
C THR A 112 -19.34 17.15 -5.12
N ASP A 113 -18.83 17.53 -6.29
CA ASP A 113 -19.65 17.88 -7.46
C ASP A 113 -19.35 17.03 -8.70
N ARG A 114 -18.34 16.16 -8.67
CA ARG A 114 -17.97 15.29 -9.81
C ARG A 114 -17.81 13.84 -9.39
N TYR A 115 -18.87 13.07 -9.58
CA TYR A 115 -18.89 11.63 -9.31
C TYR A 115 -18.39 10.85 -10.53
N ARG A 116 -17.40 9.98 -10.31
CA ARG A 116 -16.90 9.05 -11.32
C ARG A 116 -17.29 7.63 -10.95
N LEU A 117 -17.88 6.91 -11.89
CA LEU A 117 -18.14 5.49 -11.74
C LEU A 117 -16.83 4.70 -11.78
N VAL A 118 -16.63 3.85 -10.77
CA VAL A 118 -15.57 2.84 -10.73
C VAL A 118 -16.18 1.46 -10.45
N VAL A 119 -15.61 0.44 -11.08
CA VAL A 119 -16.16 -0.92 -11.09
C VAL A 119 -15.09 -1.89 -10.59
N ALA A 120 -15.46 -2.87 -9.78
CA ALA A 120 -14.50 -3.80 -9.22
C ALA A 120 -13.68 -4.51 -10.31
N ASP A 121 -12.37 -4.57 -10.12
CA ASP A 121 -11.39 -5.07 -11.10
C ASP A 121 -11.52 -6.58 -11.36
N ASP A 122 -12.07 -7.31 -10.38
CA ASP A 122 -12.28 -8.76 -10.44
C ASP A 122 -13.50 -9.17 -11.28
N LEU A 123 -14.29 -8.21 -11.77
CA LEU A 123 -15.46 -8.50 -12.60
C LEU A 123 -15.07 -8.86 -14.03
N LYS A 124 -15.44 -10.08 -14.45
CA LYS A 124 -15.30 -10.55 -15.85
C LYS A 124 -16.16 -9.78 -16.86
N GLY A 125 -17.10 -8.98 -16.37
CA GLY A 125 -17.99 -8.15 -17.18
C GLY A 125 -18.99 -7.40 -16.32
N LEU A 126 -19.59 -6.34 -16.87
CA LEU A 126 -20.59 -5.54 -16.14
C LEU A 126 -21.86 -6.36 -15.92
N PRO A 127 -22.31 -6.50 -14.66
CA PRO A 127 -23.53 -7.22 -14.37
C PRO A 127 -24.76 -6.41 -14.83
N PRO A 128 -25.91 -7.08 -15.05
CA PRO A 128 -27.07 -6.46 -15.68
C PRO A 128 -27.63 -5.24 -14.93
N GLU A 129 -27.57 -5.25 -13.60
CA GLU A 129 -28.01 -4.13 -12.76
C GLU A 129 -27.19 -2.87 -13.03
N LEU A 130 -25.88 -3.02 -13.19
CA LEU A 130 -24.99 -1.89 -13.48
C LEU A 130 -25.16 -1.40 -14.92
N LYS A 131 -25.30 -2.30 -15.89
CA LYS A 131 -25.61 -1.91 -17.28
C LYS A 131 -26.90 -1.09 -17.37
N LYS A 132 -27.97 -1.53 -16.71
CA LYS A 132 -29.25 -0.79 -16.68
C LYS A 132 -29.14 0.56 -16.01
N LEU A 133 -28.25 0.71 -15.02
CA LEU A 133 -27.99 1.97 -14.35
C LEU A 133 -27.29 2.94 -15.31
N ILE A 134 -26.25 2.46 -16.00
CA ILE A 134 -25.46 3.23 -16.97
C ILE A 134 -26.33 3.65 -18.16
N ASP A 135 -27.04 2.71 -18.80
CA ASP A 135 -27.87 2.97 -20.00
C ASP A 135 -29.02 3.98 -19.77
N ARG A 136 -29.28 4.36 -18.53
CA ARG A 136 -30.32 5.34 -18.17
C ARG A 136 -29.82 6.79 -18.25
N TYR A 137 -28.51 7.01 -18.26
CA TYR A 137 -27.86 8.32 -18.18
C TYR A 137 -26.88 8.52 -19.34
#